data_AF-A0A7C1AZA8-F1
#
_entry.id   AF-A0A7C1AZA8-F1
#
_cell.length_a   1.000
_cell.length_b   1.000
_cell.length_c   1.000
_cell.angle_alpha   90.00
_cell.angle_beta   90.00
_cell.angle_gamma   90.00
#
_symmetry.space_group_name_H-M   'P 1'
#
loop_
_entity.id
_entity.type
_entity.pdbx_description
1 polymer ?
#
loop_
_entity_poly.entity_id
_entity_poly.type
_entity_poly.pdbx_seq_one_letter_code
_entity_poly.pdbx_strand_id
1 'polypeptide(L)' 'MMADFFHMNIEEADMAESIRKAGKWIRNVHLADSQRLLPGYGHTDFREPLKALQEIGYDDYMGFECGIPGDPFVELP' A
#
# COMPACT_ATOMS: atom_id res chain seq x y z
N MET A 1 2.55 -5.35 12.77
CA MET A 1 3.06 -5.76 11.45
C MET A 1 2.90 -4.60 10.51
N MET A 2 3.81 -4.47 9.54
CA MET A 2 3.75 -3.48 8.47
C MET A 2 3.30 -4.20 7.20
N ALA A 3 2.30 -3.65 6.51
CA ALA A 3 1.92 -4.08 5.17
C ALA A 3 2.54 -3.11 4.16
N ASP A 4 3.59 -3.55 3.47
CA ASP A 4 4.25 -2.76 2.42
C ASP A 4 3.74 -3.22 1.06
N PHE A 5 3.04 -2.33 0.35
CA PHE A 5 2.38 -2.69 -0.90
C PHE A 5 3.36 -2.95 -2.05
N PHE A 6 4.57 -2.37 -2.02
CA PHE A 6 5.60 -2.69 -3.00
C PHE A 6 6.09 -4.13 -2.83
N HIS A 7 6.39 -4.53 -1.60
CA HIS A 7 6.85 -5.90 -1.32
C HIS A 7 5.73 -6.93 -1.47
N MET A 8 4.53 -6.61 -1.00
CA MET A 8 3.38 -7.51 -1.14
C MET A 8 3.03 -7.75 -2.61
N ASN A 9 3.17 -6.75 -3.50
CA ASN A 9 2.98 -6.91 -4.93
C ASN A 9 3.97 -7.91 -5.58
N ILE A 10 5.12 -8.17 -4.95
CA ILE A 10 6.13 -9.11 -5.45
C ILE A 10 5.94 -10.50 -4.83
N GLU A 11 5.74 -10.55 -3.52
CA GLU A 11 5.85 -11.80 -2.73
C GLU A 11 4.50 -12.48 -2.47
N GLU A 12 3.41 -11.71 -2.38
CA GLU A 12 2.09 -12.25 -2.03
C GLU A 12 1.37 -12.75 -3.29
N ALA A 13 0.79 -13.95 -3.21
CA ALA A 13 -0.06 -14.45 -4.28
C ALA A 13 -1.34 -13.62 -4.47
N ASP A 14 -1.89 -13.10 -3.37
CA ASP A 14 -3.01 -12.17 -3.33
C ASP A 14 -2.85 -11.22 -2.14
N MET A 15 -2.54 -9.96 -2.44
CA MET A 15 -2.33 -8.93 -1.42
C MET A 15 -3.55 -8.72 -0.53
N ALA A 16 -4.76 -8.75 -1.09
CA ALA A 16 -5.99 -8.49 -0.37
C ALA A 16 -6.34 -9.64 0.57
N GLU A 17 -6.14 -10.90 0.15
CA GLU A 17 -6.28 -12.07 1.02
C GLU A 17 -5.26 -12.05 2.16
N SER A 18 -4.00 -11.70 1.88
CA SER A 18 -2.95 -11.59 2.91
C SER A 18 -3.27 -10.50 3.93
N ILE A 19 -3.83 -9.36 3.49
CA ILE A 19 -4.33 -8.31 4.40
C ILE A 19 -5.46 -8.83 5.28
N ARG A 20 -6.47 -9.50 4.71
CA ARG A 20 -7.59 -10.07 5.49
C ARG A 20 -7.12 -11.07 6.54
N LYS A 21 -6.14 -11.92 6.20
CA LYS A 21 -5.52 -12.90 7.11
C LYS A 21 -4.75 -12.22 8.24
N ALA A 22 -3.99 -11.18 7.95
CA ALA A 22 -3.24 -10.44 8.96
C ALA A 22 -4.16 -9.62 9.88
N GLY A 23 -5.23 -9.03 9.33
CA GLY A 23 -6.27 -8.34 10.09
C GLY A 23 -5.71 -7.31 11.07
N LYS A 24 -6.16 -7.39 12.33
CA LYS A 24 -5.76 -6.49 13.42
C LYS A 24 -4.25 -6.40 13.72
N TRP A 25 -3.44 -7.31 13.17
CA TRP A 25 -1.99 -7.30 13.37
C TRP A 25 -1.28 -6.29 12.46
N ILE A 26 -1.94 -5.82 11.40
CA ILE A 26 -1.46 -4.68 10.59
C ILE A 26 -1.63 -3.42 11.42
N ARG A 27 -0.52 -2.71 11.67
CA ARG A 27 -0.50 -1.46 12.45
C ARG A 27 0.16 -0.31 11.68
N ASN A 28 0.71 -0.59 10.51
CA ASN A 28 1.31 0.40 9.62
C ASN A 28 1.21 -0.09 8.18
N VAL A 29 1.03 0.82 7.24
CA VAL A 29 0.95 0.53 5.80
C VAL A 29 1.89 1.46 5.05
N HIS A 30 2.70 0.88 4.16
CA HIS A 30 3.52 1.65 3.23
C HIS A 30 2.94 1.55 1.81
N LEU A 31 2.83 2.72 1.18
CA LEU A 31 2.31 2.89 -0.17
C LEU A 31 3.45 3.26 -1.11
N ALA A 32 3.66 2.41 -2.10
CA ALA A 32 4.56 2.60 -3.21
C ALA A 32 4.06 1.73 -4.37
N ASP A 33 4.11 2.25 -5.59
CA ASP A 33 3.77 1.46 -6.78
C ASP A 33 4.89 0.47 -7.12
N SER A 34 4.66 -0.42 -8.09
CA SER A 34 5.55 -1.54 -8.44
C SER A 34 6.97 -1.14 -8.84
N GLN A 35 7.19 0.13 -9.21
CA GLN A 35 8.51 0.69 -9.52
C GLN A 35 9.06 1.63 -8.43
N ARG A 36 8.51 1.54 -7.21
CA ARG A 36 8.91 2.32 -6.02
C ARG A 36 8.74 3.84 -6.17
N LEU A 37 7.75 4.24 -6.98
CA LEU A 37 7.28 5.62 -7.16
C LEU A 37 5.88 5.81 -6.54
N LEU A 38 5.35 7.03 -6.58
CA LEU A 38 3.99 7.34 -6.12
C LEU A 38 2.95 6.38 -6.74
N PRO A 39 1.88 6.00 -6.00
CA PRO A 39 0.80 5.20 -6.56
C PRO A 39 0.21 5.81 -7.84
N GLY A 40 0.01 4.97 -8.86
CA GLY A 40 -0.53 5.36 -10.17
C GLY A 40 0.53 5.47 -11.28
N TYR A 41 1.82 5.42 -10.94
CA TYR A 41 2.90 5.45 -11.94
C TYR A 41 3.27 4.06 -12.48
N GLY A 42 2.97 2.99 -11.74
CA GLY A 42 3.30 1.62 -12.10
C GLY A 42 2.05 0.80 -12.48
N HIS A 43 2.04 -0.45 -12.05
CA HIS A 43 0.97 -1.40 -12.37
C HIS A 43 0.36 -2.07 -11.14
N THR A 44 0.71 -1.66 -9.92
CA THR A 44 0.12 -2.22 -8.71
C THR A 44 -1.36 -1.87 -8.65
N ASP A 45 -2.23 -2.88 -8.49
CA ASP A 45 -3.66 -2.64 -8.29
C ASP A 45 -3.96 -2.39 -6.80
N PHE A 46 -4.10 -1.11 -6.44
CA PHE A 46 -4.35 -0.69 -5.06
C PHE A 46 -5.79 -0.91 -4.59
N ARG A 47 -6.75 -1.17 -5.49
CA ARG A 47 -8.18 -1.13 -5.15
C ARG A 47 -8.57 -2.23 -4.17
N GLU A 48 -8.25 -3.48 -4.49
CA GLU A 48 -8.62 -4.63 -3.66
C GLU A 48 -7.86 -4.66 -2.31
N PRO A 49 -6.55 -4.37 -2.25
CA PRO A 49 -5.82 -4.28 -0.98
C PRO A 49 -6.33 -3.14 -0.07
N LEU A 50 -6.63 -1.96 -0.61
CA LEU A 50 -7.19 -0.86 0.18
C LEU A 50 -8.60 -1.20 0.69
N LYS A 51 -9.42 -1.86 -0.14
CA LYS A 51 -10.73 -2.38 0.29
C LYS A 51 -10.59 -3.43 1.40
N ALA A 52 -9.60 -4.32 1.30
CA ALA A 52 -9.33 -5.30 2.36
C ALA A 52 -8.92 -4.62 3.68
N LEU A 53 -8.12 -3.54 3.63
CA LEU A 53 -7.81 -2.72 4.81
C LEU A 53 -9.08 -2.12 5.43
N GLN A 54 -10.00 -1.62 4.60
CA GLN A 54 -11.30 -1.12 5.06
C GLN A 54 -12.15 -2.24 5.70
N GLU A 55 -12.21 -3.41 5.08
CA GLU A 55 -12.98 -4.58 5.57
C GLU A 55 -12.50 -5.08 6.93
N ILE A 56 -11.19 -5.02 7.20
CA ILE A 56 -10.63 -5.38 8.51
C ILE A 56 -10.71 -4.25 9.55
N GLY A 57 -11.27 -3.08 9.18
CA GLY A 57 -11.41 -1.93 10.06
C GLY A 57 -10.09 -1.23 10.38
N TYR A 58 -9.14 -1.20 9.43
CA TYR A 58 -7.89 -0.47 9.60
C TYR A 58 -8.15 1.04 9.65
N ASP A 59 -7.76 1.68 10.76
CA ASP A 59 -7.99 3.10 11.07
C ASP A 59 -6.69 3.86 11.44
N ASP A 60 -5.54 3.21 11.28
CA ASP A 60 -4.21 3.79 11.51
C ASP A 60 -3.66 4.48 10.23
N TYR A 61 -2.44 5.04 10.31
CA TYR A 61 -1.82 5.82 9.23
C TYR A 61 -1.18 4.97 8.12
N MET A 62 -1.27 5.48 6.89
CA MET A 62 -0.51 4.98 5.74
C MET A 62 0.56 6.00 5.35
N GLY A 63 1.78 5.54 5.07
CA GLY A 63 2.90 6.38 4.64
C GLY A 63 3.25 6.14 3.17
N PHE A 64 3.61 7.20 2.45
CA PHE A 64 4.27 7.05 1.15
C PHE A 64 5.75 6.70 1.37
N GLU A 65 6.15 5.47 1.03
CA GLU A 65 7.55 5.02 1.04
C GLU A 65 8.07 4.87 -0.40
N CYS A 66 8.05 5.96 -1.15
CA CYS A 66 8.36 5.94 -2.56
C CYS A 66 9.10 7.21 -3.01
N GLY A 67 9.71 7.11 -4.19
CA GLY A 67 10.26 8.25 -4.90
C GLY A 67 9.14 9.14 -5.45
N ILE A 68 9.37 10.44 -5.43
CA ILE A 68 8.51 11.46 -6.03
C ILE A 68 9.13 11.83 -7.38
N PRO A 69 8.46 11.57 -8.52
CA PRO A 69 9.02 11.85 -9.84
C PRO A 69 9.18 13.34 -10.14
N GLY A 70 8.33 14.17 -9.53
CA GLY A 70 8.23 15.61 -9.76
C GLY A 70 8.56 16.44 -8.51
N ASP A 71 7.96 17.63 -8.43
CA ASP A 71 8.09 18.52 -7.27
C ASP A 71 7.23 18.02 -6.10
N PRO A 72 7.83 17.67 -4.94
CA PRO A 72 7.08 17.22 -3.76
C PRO A 72 6.02 18.21 -3.27
N PHE A 73 6.19 19.52 -3.50
CA PHE A 73 5.22 20.53 -3.07
C PHE A 73 4.00 20.64 -4.00
N VAL A 74 4.00 19.92 -5.12
CA VAL A 74 2.91 19.90 -6.11
C VAL A 74 2.25 18.52 -6.17
N GLU A 75 3.04 17.45 -6.12
CA GLU A 75 2.59 16.07 -6.33
C GLU A 75 1.99 15.42 -5.07
N LEU A 76 2.43 15.83 -3.88
CA LEU A 76 1.89 15.31 -2.63
C LEU A 76 0.61 16.06 -2.21
N PRO A 77 -0.41 15.36 -1.68
CA PRO A 77 -1.64 15.96 -1.20
C PRO A 77 -1.47 16.79 0.08
#